data_AF-A0A354C4A4-F1
#
_entry.id   AF-A0A354C4A4-F1
#
_cell.length_a   1.000
_cell.length_b   1.000
_cell.length_c   1.000
_cell.angle_alpha   90.00
_cell.angle_beta   90.00
_cell.angle_gamma   90.00
#
_symmetry.space_group_name_H-M   'P 1'
#
loop_
_entity.id
_entity.type
_entity.pdbx_description
1 polymer ?
#
loop_
_entity_poly.entity_id
_entity_poly.type
_entity_poly.pdbx_seq_one_letter_code
_entity_poly.pdbx_strand_id
1 'polypeptide(L)'
;MGGLVSLSALNELCLNGAPAYLKGYISFNSPYGGVEAAKKAVESAPAVLAAWRDVAPGSPFLERLYKGSAARKIPFHLFFGYETGNSSDGTITLQSQLEHRIQFAAHKTYGFNASHVGILNDDQARRVFYRILGDMDGEQSSAQTRMGYTQ
;
A
#
# COMPACT_ATOMS: atom_id res chain seq x y z
N MET A 1 5.78 1.49 -6.55
CA MET A 1 6.20 2.85 -6.15
C MET A 1 5.04 3.74 -5.73
N GLY A 2 3.97 3.84 -6.52
CA GLY A 2 2.83 4.74 -6.22
C GLY A 2 2.28 4.60 -4.80
N GLY A 3 2.22 3.38 -4.26
CA GLY A 3 1.74 3.19 -2.88
C GLY A 3 2.63 3.80 -1.79
N LEU A 4 3.93 3.96 -2.03
CA LEU A 4 4.82 4.67 -1.09
C LEU A 4 4.49 6.16 -1.06
N VAL A 5 4.33 6.75 -2.23
CA VAL A 5 4.00 8.17 -2.38
C VAL A 5 2.61 8.46 -1.80
N SER A 6 1.61 7.64 -2.17
CA SER A 6 0.24 7.78 -1.67
C SER A 6 0.18 7.60 -0.15
N LEU A 7 0.82 6.58 0.41
CA LEU A 7 0.80 6.39 1.86
C LEU A 7 1.54 7.52 2.60
N SER A 8 2.63 8.05 2.04
CA SER A 8 3.30 9.23 2.61
C SER A 8 2.37 10.44 2.63
N ALA A 9 1.66 10.71 1.53
CA ALA A 9 0.70 11.81 1.45
C ALA A 9 -0.49 11.61 2.41
N LEU A 10 -0.97 10.37 2.54
CA LEU A 10 -2.04 10.02 3.48
C LEU A 10 -1.60 10.18 4.94
N ASN A 11 -0.35 9.88 5.26
CA ASN A 11 0.20 10.12 6.59
C ASN A 11 0.14 11.60 6.97
N GLU A 12 0.44 12.50 6.04
CA GLU A 12 0.29 13.95 6.21
C GLU A 12 -1.18 14.36 6.30
N LEU A 13 -2.02 13.87 5.38
CA LEU A 13 -3.45 14.21 5.33
C LEU A 13 -4.19 13.81 6.62
N CYS A 14 -3.80 12.69 7.23
CA CYS A 14 -4.47 12.12 8.41
C CYS A 14 -3.82 12.52 9.75
N LEU A 15 -2.89 13.49 9.77
CA LEU A 15 -2.23 13.95 10.99
C LEU A 15 -3.25 14.38 12.06
N ASN A 16 -4.23 15.18 11.66
CA ASN A 16 -5.28 15.72 12.55
C ASN A 16 -6.60 14.94 12.49
N GLY A 17 -6.56 13.69 12.02
CA GLY A 17 -7.73 12.85 11.77
C GLY A 17 -7.99 12.66 10.28
N ALA A 18 -8.60 11.53 9.93
CA ALA A 18 -8.92 11.22 8.54
C ALA A 18 -10.10 12.10 8.06
N PRO A 19 -9.98 12.82 6.93
CA PRO A 19 -11.09 13.60 6.39
C PRO A 19 -12.29 12.72 6.05
N ALA A 20 -13.51 13.23 6.21
CA ALA A 20 -14.74 12.47 5.96
C ALA A 20 -14.86 11.96 4.52
N TYR A 21 -14.23 12.61 3.53
CA TYR A 21 -14.24 12.17 2.13
C TYR A 21 -13.24 11.03 1.85
N LEU A 22 -12.28 10.79 2.73
CA LEU A 22 -11.28 9.74 2.55
C LEU A 22 -11.86 8.40 2.97
N LYS A 23 -12.24 7.58 1.99
CA LYS A 23 -12.97 6.31 2.25
C LYS A 23 -12.06 5.12 2.46
N GLY A 24 -10.84 5.18 1.97
CA GLY A 24 -9.87 4.11 2.15
C GLY A 24 -8.67 4.28 1.24
N TYR A 25 -7.83 3.27 1.24
CA TYR A 25 -6.61 3.22 0.46
C TYR A 25 -6.38 1.79 -0.04
N ILE A 26 -6.07 1.63 -1.32
CA ILE A 26 -5.74 0.35 -1.92
C ILE A 26 -4.39 0.49 -2.62
N SER A 27 -3.45 -0.40 -2.32
CA SER A 27 -2.13 -0.39 -2.96
C SER A 27 -1.82 -1.74 -3.59
N PHE A 28 -1.22 -1.71 -4.77
CA PHE A 28 -0.79 -2.89 -5.51
C PHE A 28 0.74 -2.95 -5.55
N ASN A 29 1.30 -4.11 -5.23
CA ASN A 29 2.71 -4.49 -5.42
C ASN A 29 3.70 -3.40 -4.98
N SER A 30 3.36 -2.67 -3.92
CA SER A 30 4.15 -1.52 -3.51
C SER A 30 5.35 -2.00 -2.69
N PRO A 31 6.57 -1.53 -3.00
CA PRO A 31 7.78 -2.02 -2.34
C PRO A 31 7.95 -1.37 -0.97
N TYR A 32 7.08 -1.70 -0.03
CA TYR A 32 7.07 -1.11 1.31
C TYR A 32 8.38 -1.35 2.04
N GLY A 33 9.03 -2.50 1.87
CA GLY A 33 10.36 -2.80 2.40
C GLY A 33 11.52 -2.24 1.58
N GLY A 34 11.24 -1.50 0.50
CA GLY A 34 12.24 -0.96 -0.41
C GLY A 34 12.64 -1.91 -1.55
N VAL A 35 13.58 -1.46 -2.37
CA VAL A 35 14.08 -2.16 -3.55
C VAL A 35 15.56 -2.47 -3.34
N GLU A 36 15.93 -3.76 -3.30
CA GLU A 36 17.33 -4.18 -3.06
C GLU A 36 18.30 -3.64 -4.11
N ALA A 37 17.88 -3.57 -5.38
CA ALA A 37 18.68 -2.95 -6.43
C ALA A 37 19.00 -1.47 -6.13
N ALA A 38 18.06 -0.76 -5.47
CA ALA A 38 18.27 0.62 -5.07
C ALA A 38 19.34 0.75 -3.98
N LYS A 39 19.34 -0.13 -2.98
CA LYS A 39 20.39 -0.19 -1.96
C LYS A 39 21.77 -0.43 -2.59
N LYS A 40 21.89 -1.44 -3.47
CA LYS A 40 23.15 -1.74 -4.16
C LYS A 40 23.71 -0.52 -4.90
N ALA A 41 22.87 0.20 -5.64
CA ALA A 41 23.31 1.39 -6.35
C ALA A 41 23.62 2.56 -5.40
N VAL A 42 22.90 2.73 -4.30
CA VAL A 42 23.25 3.74 -3.27
C VAL A 42 24.66 3.49 -2.72
N GLU A 43 25.03 2.22 -2.52
CA GLU A 43 26.33 1.83 -1.94
C GLU A 43 27.50 1.89 -2.94
N SER A 44 27.24 1.71 -4.24
CA SER A 44 28.30 1.43 -5.23
C SER A 44 28.27 2.28 -6.50
N ALA A 45 27.17 2.97 -6.81
CA ALA A 45 27.08 3.72 -8.07
C ALA A 45 27.79 5.08 -7.96
N PRO A 46 28.54 5.50 -9.00
CA PRO A 46 29.20 6.81 -9.03
C PRO A 46 28.23 8.00 -8.89
N ALA A 47 26.99 7.82 -9.34
CA ALA A 47 25.90 8.76 -9.16
C ALA A 47 24.59 7.99 -8.92
N VAL A 48 23.77 8.49 -7.99
CA VAL A 48 22.56 7.82 -7.52
C VAL A 48 21.36 8.72 -7.73
N LEU A 49 20.31 8.19 -8.37
CA LEU A 49 19.03 8.88 -8.52
C LEU A 49 18.41 9.15 -7.13
N ALA A 50 17.85 10.35 -6.92
CA ALA A 50 17.27 10.72 -5.64
C ALA A 50 16.19 9.72 -5.17
N ALA A 51 15.29 9.32 -6.07
CA ALA A 51 14.24 8.34 -5.78
C ALA A 51 14.80 6.97 -5.33
N TRP A 52 16.00 6.58 -5.79
CA TRP A 52 16.63 5.33 -5.38
C TRP A 52 17.15 5.41 -3.94
N ARG A 53 17.60 6.58 -3.48
CA ARG A 53 17.94 6.78 -2.07
C ARG A 53 16.72 6.61 -1.17
N ASP A 54 15.56 7.09 -1.63
CA ASP A 54 14.32 7.00 -0.86
C ASP A 54 13.76 5.58 -0.79
N VAL A 55 13.96 4.75 -1.82
CA VAL A 55 13.45 3.36 -1.80
C VAL A 55 14.49 2.31 -1.49
N ALA A 56 15.71 2.71 -1.15
CA ALA A 56 16.66 1.77 -0.58
C ALA A 56 16.14 1.22 0.76
N PRO A 57 16.18 -0.11 0.98
CA PRO A 57 15.89 -0.70 2.27
C PRO A 57 16.61 0.03 3.42
N GLY A 58 15.85 0.40 4.46
CA GLY A 58 16.36 1.16 5.61
C GLY A 58 16.56 2.67 5.36
N SER A 59 16.09 3.21 4.23
CA SER A 59 16.19 4.65 3.97
C SER A 59 15.43 5.49 5.01
N PRO A 60 15.85 6.75 5.22
CA PRO A 60 15.10 7.68 6.07
C PRO A 60 13.65 7.90 5.60
N PHE A 61 13.38 7.81 4.30
CA PHE A 61 12.04 7.94 3.75
C PHE A 61 11.13 6.79 4.20
N LEU A 62 11.58 5.55 4.04
CA LEU A 62 10.81 4.38 4.46
C LEU A 62 10.60 4.36 5.99
N GLU A 63 11.64 4.70 6.76
CA GLU A 63 11.51 4.79 8.23
C GLU A 63 10.51 5.85 8.69
N ARG A 64 10.39 6.98 7.97
CA ARG A 64 9.31 7.95 8.23
C ARG A 64 7.95 7.42 7.81
N LEU A 65 7.87 6.74 6.66
CA LEU A 65 6.63 6.15 6.15
C LEU A 65 5.98 5.22 7.17
N TYR A 66 6.77 4.36 7.83
CA TYR A 66 6.27 3.39 8.82
C TYR A 66 5.80 4.00 10.14
N LYS A 67 6.32 5.19 10.49
CA LYS A 67 5.92 5.93 11.70
C LYS A 67 4.57 6.62 11.53
N GLY A 68 4.14 6.82 10.29
CA GLY A 68 2.84 7.39 9.98
C GLY A 68 1.68 6.53 10.48
N SER A 69 0.54 7.19 10.71
CA SER A 69 -0.63 6.54 11.31
C SER A 69 -1.75 6.26 10.33
N ALA A 70 -1.66 6.74 9.08
CA ALA A 70 -2.78 6.65 8.12
C ALA A 70 -3.20 5.21 7.88
N ALA A 71 -2.23 4.31 7.65
CA ALA A 71 -2.51 2.89 7.41
C ALA A 71 -3.37 2.23 8.50
N ARG A 72 -3.29 2.70 9.77
CA ARG A 72 -4.10 2.20 10.89
C ARG A 72 -5.42 2.95 11.10
N LYS A 73 -5.56 4.15 10.53
CA LYS A 73 -6.70 5.05 10.74
C LYS A 73 -7.75 4.96 9.65
N ILE A 74 -7.38 4.47 8.45
CA ILE A 74 -8.30 4.35 7.32
C ILE A 74 -8.35 2.90 6.83
N PRO A 75 -9.42 2.48 6.13
CA PRO A 75 -9.49 1.16 5.51
C PRO A 75 -8.40 0.97 4.45
N PHE A 76 -7.25 0.44 4.86
CA PHE A 76 -6.12 0.14 3.97
C PHE A 76 -6.16 -1.32 3.51
N HIS A 77 -6.25 -1.54 2.19
CA HIS A 77 -6.22 -2.86 1.57
C HIS A 77 -4.92 -3.05 0.79
N LEU A 78 -4.15 -4.07 1.15
CA LEU A 78 -2.87 -4.37 0.55
C LEU A 78 -3.02 -5.51 -0.46
N PHE A 79 -2.71 -5.23 -1.72
CA PHE A 79 -2.67 -6.22 -2.80
C PHE A 79 -1.21 -6.53 -3.10
N PHE A 80 -0.85 -7.80 -3.07
CA PHE A 80 0.49 -8.27 -3.42
C PHE A 80 0.43 -9.35 -4.49
N GLY A 81 1.45 -9.36 -5.33
CA GLY A 81 1.64 -10.30 -6.43
C GLY A 81 2.75 -11.28 -6.11
N TYR A 82 2.61 -12.48 -6.64
CA TYR A 82 3.68 -13.47 -6.72
C TYR A 82 3.55 -14.25 -8.02
N GLU A 83 4.62 -14.90 -8.44
CA GLU A 83 4.57 -15.93 -9.48
C GLU A 83 4.78 -17.29 -8.83
N THR A 84 4.00 -18.32 -9.21
CA THR A 84 4.16 -19.67 -8.65
C THR A 84 5.62 -20.13 -8.68
N GLY A 85 6.15 -20.52 -7.53
CA GLY A 85 7.54 -20.96 -7.38
C GLY A 85 8.53 -19.82 -7.07
N ASN A 86 8.09 -18.56 -7.10
CA ASN A 86 8.91 -17.39 -6.81
C ASN A 86 8.39 -16.64 -5.57
N SER A 87 9.29 -16.22 -4.69
CA SER A 87 8.97 -15.30 -3.59
C SER A 87 9.00 -13.83 -4.05
N SER A 88 8.39 -13.56 -5.20
CA SER A 88 8.50 -12.31 -5.96
C SER A 88 7.37 -12.20 -6.99
N ASP A 89 7.00 -10.97 -7.36
CA ASP A 89 6.13 -10.68 -8.52
C ASP A 89 6.92 -10.52 -9.84
N GLY A 90 8.18 -10.93 -9.86
CA GLY A 90 9.13 -10.74 -10.95
C GLY A 90 9.90 -9.41 -10.89
N THR A 91 9.50 -8.45 -10.05
CA THR A 91 10.20 -7.16 -9.86
C THR A 91 10.50 -6.86 -8.40
N ILE A 92 9.52 -7.01 -7.52
CA ILE A 92 9.58 -6.72 -6.09
C ILE A 92 9.39 -8.02 -5.30
N THR A 93 10.28 -8.28 -4.35
CA THR A 93 10.23 -9.45 -3.48
C THR A 93 8.98 -9.43 -2.59
N LEU A 94 8.45 -10.61 -2.25
CA LEU A 94 7.36 -10.72 -1.28
C LEU A 94 7.71 -10.07 0.06
N GLN A 95 8.96 -10.20 0.51
CA GLN A 95 9.44 -9.55 1.73
C GLN A 95 9.27 -8.03 1.70
N SER A 96 9.51 -7.41 0.53
CA SER A 96 9.33 -5.96 0.37
C SER A 96 7.86 -5.58 0.22
N GLN A 97 7.07 -6.33 -0.54
CA GLN A 97 5.63 -6.09 -0.68
C GLN A 97 4.89 -6.24 0.67
N LEU A 98 5.31 -7.21 1.48
CA LEU A 98 4.73 -7.59 2.77
C LEU A 98 5.60 -7.12 3.95
N GLU A 99 6.11 -5.89 3.89
CA GLU A 99 6.80 -5.31 5.04
C GLU A 99 5.84 -5.32 6.26
N HIS A 100 6.16 -6.13 7.27
CA HIS A 100 5.38 -6.35 8.49
C HIS A 100 4.79 -5.07 9.14
N ARG A 101 5.54 -3.98 9.24
CA ARG A 101 5.11 -2.67 9.78
C ARG A 101 3.93 -2.08 9.01
N ILE A 102 3.86 -2.34 7.70
CA ILE A 102 2.77 -1.91 6.82
C ILE A 102 1.69 -2.99 6.70
N GLN A 103 2.08 -4.25 6.50
CA GLN A 103 1.16 -5.38 6.35
C GLN A 103 0.25 -5.53 7.57
N PHE A 104 0.79 -5.44 8.79
CA PHE A 104 0.00 -5.54 10.01
C PHE A 104 -0.84 -4.29 10.30
N ALA A 105 -0.57 -3.18 9.63
CA ALA A 105 -1.44 -2.01 9.67
C ALA A 105 -2.59 -2.13 8.65
N ALA A 106 -2.48 -2.97 7.62
CA ALA A 106 -3.53 -3.14 6.63
C ALA A 106 -4.78 -3.78 7.24
N HIS A 107 -5.94 -3.25 6.87
CA HIS A 107 -7.24 -3.80 7.22
C HIS A 107 -7.44 -5.20 6.64
N LYS A 108 -7.06 -5.40 5.37
CA LYS A 108 -7.04 -6.70 4.69
C LYS A 108 -5.87 -6.78 3.72
N THR A 109 -5.35 -8.00 3.54
CA THR A 109 -4.26 -8.31 2.60
C THR A 109 -4.71 -9.39 1.62
N TYR A 110 -4.42 -9.22 0.33
CA TYR A 110 -4.81 -10.12 -0.75
C TYR A 110 -3.62 -10.49 -1.63
N GLY A 111 -3.43 -11.78 -1.86
CA GLY A 111 -2.37 -12.31 -2.70
C GLY A 111 -2.89 -12.82 -4.03
N PHE A 112 -2.18 -12.52 -5.10
CA PHE A 112 -2.53 -12.93 -6.47
C PHE A 112 -1.33 -13.58 -7.15
N ASN A 113 -1.56 -14.68 -7.86
CA ASN A 113 -0.55 -15.29 -8.71
C ASN A 113 -0.43 -14.49 -10.02
N ALA A 114 0.17 -13.31 -9.93
CA ALA A 114 0.32 -12.34 -11.00
C ALA A 114 1.66 -11.61 -10.88
N SER A 115 2.25 -11.29 -12.03
CA SER A 115 3.49 -10.49 -12.10
C SER A 115 3.25 -9.04 -11.68
N HIS A 116 4.35 -8.28 -11.53
CA HIS A 116 4.37 -6.92 -11.00
C HIS A 116 3.35 -6.00 -11.68
N VAL A 117 3.33 -6.02 -13.02
CA VAL A 117 2.37 -5.26 -13.84
C VAL A 117 1.13 -6.09 -14.15
N GLY A 118 1.27 -7.42 -14.24
CA GLY A 118 0.18 -8.34 -14.58
C GLY A 118 -1.02 -8.25 -13.66
N ILE A 119 -0.80 -7.96 -12.36
CA ILE A 119 -1.88 -7.81 -11.37
C ILE A 119 -2.95 -6.77 -11.78
N LEU A 120 -2.57 -5.74 -12.57
CA LEU A 120 -3.51 -4.71 -13.02
C LEU A 120 -4.53 -5.22 -14.05
N ASN A 121 -4.20 -6.33 -14.72
CA ASN A 121 -5.07 -6.99 -15.70
C ASN A 121 -5.62 -8.32 -15.17
N ASP A 122 -5.31 -8.70 -13.92
CA ASP A 122 -5.78 -9.95 -13.32
C ASP A 122 -7.27 -9.88 -12.98
N ASP A 123 -8.02 -10.87 -13.44
CA ASP A 123 -9.47 -10.93 -13.28
C ASP A 123 -9.89 -11.10 -11.81
N GLN A 124 -9.11 -11.82 -11.00
CA GLN A 124 -9.41 -11.99 -9.58
C GLN A 124 -9.14 -10.70 -8.81
N ALA A 125 -8.00 -10.06 -9.06
CA ALA A 125 -7.63 -8.78 -8.48
C ALA A 125 -8.67 -7.72 -8.81
N ARG A 126 -9.12 -7.65 -10.08
CA ARG A 126 -10.17 -6.72 -10.51
C ARG A 126 -11.51 -6.97 -9.80
N ARG A 127 -11.94 -8.23 -9.65
CA ARG A 127 -13.17 -8.55 -8.89
C ARG A 127 -13.07 -8.15 -7.43
N VAL A 128 -11.95 -8.43 -6.77
CA VAL A 128 -11.74 -8.07 -5.36
C VAL A 128 -11.69 -6.55 -5.19
N PHE A 129 -11.02 -5.84 -6.11
CA PHE A 129 -10.97 -4.39 -6.13
C PHE A 129 -12.37 -3.76 -6.20
N TYR A 130 -13.20 -4.16 -7.17
CA TYR A 130 -14.57 -3.63 -7.29
C TYR A 130 -15.46 -3.95 -6.09
N ARG A 131 -15.30 -5.13 -5.49
CA ARG A 131 -16.01 -5.45 -4.24
C ARG A 131 -15.62 -4.49 -3.12
N ILE A 132 -14.33 -4.25 -2.92
CA ILE A 132 -13.84 -3.34 -1.88
C ILE A 132 -14.35 -1.91 -2.12
N LEU A 133 -14.38 -1.44 -3.37
CA LEU A 133 -14.96 -0.13 -3.70
C LEU A 133 -16.44 -0.06 -3.30
N GLY A 134 -17.22 -1.09 -3.65
CA GLY A 134 -18.64 -1.17 -3.25
C GLY A 134 -18.84 -1.18 -1.72
N ASP A 135 -17.99 -1.89 -0.99
CA ASP A 135 -18.03 -1.94 0.48
C ASP A 135 -17.73 -0.55 1.09
N MET A 136 -16.70 0.15 0.59
CA MET A 136 -16.32 1.50 1.04
C MET A 136 -17.40 2.57 0.81
N ASP A 137 -18.19 2.42 -0.26
CA ASP A 137 -19.32 3.30 -0.56
C ASP A 137 -20.55 2.97 0.29
N GLY A 138 -20.82 1.67 0.52
CA GLY A 138 -21.97 1.18 1.28
C GLY A 138 -21.91 1.47 2.78
N GLU A 139 -20.73 1.40 3.40
CA GLU A 139 -20.55 1.65 4.85
C GLU A 139 -21.03 3.04 5.27
N GLN A 140 -20.90 4.05 4.39
CA GLN A 140 -21.35 5.42 4.67
C GLN A 140 -22.86 5.55 4.75
N SER A 141 -23.59 4.87 3.86
CA SER A 141 -25.05 4.92 3.84
C SER A 141 -25.63 4.39 5.16
N SER A 142 -25.03 3.33 5.71
CA SER A 142 -25.41 2.76 7.00
C SER A 142 -25.04 3.64 8.20
N ALA A 143 -23.90 4.32 8.18
CA ALA A 143 -23.46 5.24 9.23
C ALA A 143 -24.31 6.52 9.27
N GLN A 144 -24.69 7.05 8.11
CA GLN A 144 -25.54 8.24 7.99
C GLN A 144 -27.00 7.93 8.38
N THR A 145 -27.49 6.75 8.04
CA THR A 145 -28.82 6.27 8.47
C THR A 145 -28.90 6.16 9.99
N ARG A 146 -27.85 5.64 10.66
CA ARG A 146 -27.84 5.52 12.13
C ARG A 146 -27.82 6.85 12.88
N MET A 147 -27.21 7.90 12.32
CA MET A 147 -27.27 9.25 12.91
C MET A 147 -28.60 9.97 12.65
N GLY A 148 -29.36 9.56 11.65
CA GLY A 148 -30.66 10.17 11.30
C GLY A 148 -31.86 9.71 12.16
N TYR A 149 -31.69 8.68 12.99
CA TYR A 149 -32.76 8.11 13.84
C TYR A 149 -32.64 8.49 15.32
N THR A 150 -31.87 9.52 15.68
CA THR A 150 -31.91 10.11 17.03
C THR A 150 -32.75 11.38 17.03
N GLN A 151 -34.08 11.22 16.93
CA GLN A 151 -35.07 12.17 17.43
C GLN A 151 -36.26 11.41 18.01
#